data_AF-A0A1G6I3F5-F1
#
_entry.id   AF-A0A1G6I3F5-F1
#
_cell.length_a   1.000
_cell.length_b   1.000
_cell.length_c   1.000
_cell.angle_alpha   90.00
_cell.angle_beta   90.00
_cell.angle_gamma   90.00
#
_symmetry.space_group_name_H-M   'P 1'
#
loop_
_entity.id
_entity.type
_entity.pdbx_description
1 polymer ?
#
loop_
_entity_poly.entity_id
_entity_poly.type
_entity_poly.pdbx_seq_one_letter_code
_entity_poly.pdbx_strand_id
1 'polypeptide(L)'
;MAQVKYTQKDIYERVFKQRRMGVGYDPQDVDDFLDGVISDYGVFNDQIEQLQGEVAKLQDALRAAQKQLVTYQNSGHISAVTAPQESEVERPRSVVAEESTTQAQPQAAVVNSVDTELLKRVANLELAVFGRERSDKNQSGTNRNR
;
A
#
# COMPACT_ATOMS: atom_id res chain seq x y z
N MET A 1 -7.28 21.46 -10.05
CA MET A 1 -6.06 22.02 -9.41
C MET A 1 -6.04 23.52 -9.67
N ALA A 2 -5.39 24.31 -8.81
CA ALA A 2 -5.16 25.73 -9.10
C ALA A 2 -4.04 25.88 -10.14
N GLN A 3 -4.18 26.83 -11.06
CA GLN A 3 -3.13 27.17 -12.02
C GLN A 3 -2.20 28.22 -11.41
N VAL A 4 -0.88 27.96 -11.42
CA VAL A 4 0.15 28.92 -11.00
C VAL A 4 0.12 30.12 -11.95
N LYS A 5 0.09 31.35 -11.38
CA LYS A 5 -0.11 32.60 -12.14
C LYS A 5 1.18 33.35 -12.48
N TYR A 6 2.25 33.10 -11.72
CA TYR A 6 3.55 33.73 -11.85
C TYR A 6 4.62 32.68 -11.57
N THR A 7 5.69 32.68 -12.36
CA THR A 7 6.91 31.92 -12.08
C THR A 7 7.87 32.74 -11.23
N GLN A 8 8.88 32.09 -10.67
CA GLN A 8 10.01 32.73 -9.99
C GLN A 8 10.65 33.85 -10.86
N LYS A 9 10.74 33.63 -12.18
CA LYS A 9 11.24 34.62 -13.15
C LYS A 9 10.29 35.81 -13.33
N ASP A 10 8.97 35.58 -13.39
CA ASP A 10 7.97 36.65 -13.52
C ASP A 10 7.92 37.58 -12.30
N ILE A 11 8.37 37.07 -11.14
CA ILE A 11 8.51 37.83 -9.90
C ILE A 11 9.82 38.65 -9.92
N TYR A 12 10.94 38.05 -10.35
CA TYR A 12 12.22 38.75 -10.50
C TYR A 12 12.19 39.87 -11.55
N GLU A 13 11.53 39.67 -12.70
CA GLU A 13 11.42 40.71 -13.76
C GLU A 13 10.31 41.76 -13.48
N ARG A 14 9.81 41.86 -12.23
CA ARG A 14 8.58 42.60 -11.89
C ARG A 14 8.81 44.08 -11.58
N VAL A 15 8.85 44.92 -12.61
CA VAL A 15 8.89 46.39 -12.40
C VAL A 15 7.55 46.95 -11.91
N PHE A 16 7.54 47.57 -10.72
CA PHE A 16 6.36 48.24 -10.14
C PHE A 16 6.20 49.68 -10.62
N LYS A 17 4.95 50.14 -10.73
CA LYS A 17 4.62 51.52 -11.16
C LYS A 17 4.57 52.47 -9.97
N GLN A 18 5.61 53.29 -9.80
CA GLN A 18 5.66 54.33 -8.77
C GLN A 18 4.50 55.35 -8.95
N ARG A 19 3.66 55.51 -7.92
CA ARG A 19 2.53 56.47 -7.95
C ARG A 19 3.01 57.87 -7.57
N ARG A 20 2.90 58.84 -8.48
CA ARG A 20 3.33 60.24 -8.28
C ARG A 20 2.43 61.09 -7.35
N MET A 21 1.69 60.49 -6.43
CA MET A 21 0.68 61.18 -5.58
C MET A 21 0.45 60.47 -4.23
N GLY A 22 1.48 59.90 -3.61
CA GLY A 22 1.37 59.29 -2.29
C GLY A 22 2.65 58.59 -1.84
N VAL A 23 2.72 58.28 -0.55
CA VAL A 23 3.75 57.41 0.02
C VAL A 23 3.46 55.98 -0.47
N GLY A 24 4.39 55.40 -1.23
CA GLY A 24 4.37 53.97 -1.56
C GLY A 24 5.07 53.15 -0.48
N TYR A 25 5.16 51.83 -0.69
CA TYR A 25 6.17 51.03 -0.02
C TYR A 25 7.57 51.50 -0.47
N ASP A 26 8.58 51.32 0.38
CA ASP A 26 9.97 51.52 0.00
C ASP A 26 10.35 50.46 -1.05
N PRO A 27 10.93 50.82 -2.21
CA PRO A 27 11.42 49.83 -3.17
C PRO A 27 12.34 48.77 -2.54
N GLN A 28 13.20 49.16 -1.58
CA GLN A 28 14.14 48.20 -0.99
C GLN A 28 13.45 47.18 -0.09
N ASP A 29 12.49 47.60 0.74
CA ASP A 29 11.66 46.72 1.58
C ASP A 29 10.80 45.75 0.74
N VAL A 30 10.35 46.21 -0.44
CA VAL A 30 9.66 45.36 -1.42
C VAL A 30 10.61 44.35 -2.06
N ASP A 31 11.80 44.78 -2.51
CA ASP A 31 12.75 43.91 -3.19
C ASP A 31 13.33 42.86 -2.21
N ASP A 32 13.70 43.24 -0.98
CA ASP A 32 14.15 42.33 0.09
C ASP A 32 13.06 41.27 0.42
N PHE A 33 11.78 41.64 0.42
CA PHE A 33 10.67 40.71 0.59
C PHE A 33 10.47 39.78 -0.63
N LEU A 34 10.64 40.30 -1.85
CA LEU A 34 10.46 39.54 -3.08
C LEU A 34 11.58 38.52 -3.29
N ASP A 35 12.81 38.79 -2.88
CA ASP A 35 13.90 37.79 -2.87
C ASP A 35 13.55 36.59 -1.96
N GLY A 36 12.92 36.84 -0.82
CA GLY A 36 12.36 35.77 0.04
C GLY A 36 11.28 34.94 -0.67
N VAL A 37 10.32 35.59 -1.33
CA VAL A 37 9.27 34.91 -2.11
C VAL A 37 9.87 34.14 -3.30
N ILE A 38 10.88 34.69 -3.96
CA ILE A 38 11.63 34.04 -5.05
C ILE A 38 12.31 32.75 -4.54
N SER A 39 12.95 32.81 -3.36
CA SER A 39 13.55 31.64 -2.71
C SER A 39 12.52 30.55 -2.43
N ASP A 40 11.39 30.89 -1.79
CA ASP A 40 10.32 29.94 -1.47
C ASP A 40 9.72 29.28 -2.73
N TYR A 41 9.52 30.04 -3.81
CA TYR A 41 9.09 29.48 -5.10
C TYR A 41 10.08 28.47 -5.67
N GLY A 42 11.39 28.61 -5.40
CA GLY A 42 12.39 27.59 -5.73
C GLY A 42 12.17 26.31 -4.96
N VAL A 43 12.12 26.41 -3.63
CA VAL A 43 11.90 25.26 -2.72
C VAL A 43 10.61 24.50 -3.04
N PHE A 44 9.52 25.20 -3.38
CA PHE A 44 8.28 24.57 -3.80
C PHE A 44 8.40 23.84 -5.14
N ASN A 45 9.14 24.38 -6.13
CA ASN A 45 9.37 23.69 -7.40
C ASN A 45 10.19 22.40 -7.20
N ASP A 46 11.29 22.47 -6.44
CA ASP A 46 12.13 21.32 -6.11
C ASP A 46 11.34 20.22 -5.39
N GLN A 47 10.50 20.60 -4.43
CA GLN A 47 9.62 19.68 -3.71
C GLN A 47 8.56 19.05 -4.64
N ILE A 48 8.01 19.82 -5.58
CA ILE A 48 7.06 19.33 -6.58
C ILE A 48 7.74 18.33 -7.52
N GLU A 49 8.96 18.58 -8.00
CA GLU A 49 9.71 17.64 -8.82
C GLU A 49 10.04 16.35 -8.04
N GLN A 50 10.51 16.47 -6.78
CA GLN A 50 10.77 15.32 -5.91
C GLN A 50 9.52 14.44 -5.75
N LEU A 51 8.36 15.04 -5.44
CA LEU A 51 7.10 14.31 -5.26
C LEU A 51 6.60 13.68 -6.56
N GLN A 52 6.73 14.36 -7.71
CA GLN A 52 6.41 13.77 -9.01
C GLN A 52 7.32 12.59 -9.35
N GLY A 53 8.62 12.71 -9.06
CA GLY A 53 9.60 11.64 -9.25
C GLY A 53 9.37 10.43 -8.32
N GLU A 54 8.90 10.65 -7.09
CA GLU A 54 8.48 9.57 -6.19
C GLU A 54 7.19 8.89 -6.66
N VAL A 55 6.18 9.65 -7.04
CA VAL A 55 4.92 9.12 -7.60
C VAL A 55 5.19 8.29 -8.87
N ALA A 56 6.09 8.73 -9.75
CA ALA A 56 6.49 7.96 -10.93
C ALA A 56 7.14 6.61 -10.54
N LYS A 57 8.11 6.61 -9.62
CA LYS A 57 8.77 5.39 -9.11
C LYS A 57 7.77 4.42 -8.49
N LEU A 58 6.83 4.92 -7.68
CA LEU A 58 5.78 4.12 -7.04
C LEU A 58 4.79 3.54 -8.07
N GLN A 59 4.41 4.30 -9.09
CA GLN A 59 3.56 3.82 -10.18
C GLN A 59 4.23 2.71 -11.00
N ASP A 60 5.53 2.84 -11.32
CA ASP A 60 6.25 1.81 -12.05
C ASP A 60 6.52 0.55 -11.20
N ALA A 61 6.81 0.70 -9.91
CA ALA A 61 6.89 -0.44 -8.98
C ALA A 61 5.55 -1.19 -8.87
N LEU A 62 4.43 -0.47 -8.77
CA LEU A 62 3.09 -1.04 -8.73
C LEU A 62 2.73 -1.73 -10.06
N ARG A 63 3.06 -1.11 -11.20
CA ARG A 63 2.90 -1.70 -12.54
C ARG A 63 3.75 -2.96 -12.72
N ALA A 64 4.97 -3.01 -12.17
CA ALA A 64 5.82 -4.19 -12.19
C ALA A 64 5.25 -5.33 -11.33
N ALA A 65 4.77 -5.02 -10.11
CA ALA A 65 4.10 -6.00 -9.24
C ALA A 65 2.81 -6.56 -9.86
N GLN A 66 2.00 -5.72 -10.51
CA GLN A 66 0.82 -6.15 -11.26
C GLN A 66 1.17 -7.10 -12.41
N LYS A 67 2.22 -6.79 -13.19
CA LYS A 67 2.71 -7.70 -14.25
C LYS A 67 3.12 -9.06 -13.67
N GLN A 68 3.87 -9.08 -12.57
CA GLN A 68 4.27 -10.32 -11.90
C GLN A 68 3.05 -11.13 -11.46
N LEU A 69 2.03 -10.51 -10.84
CA LEU A 69 0.81 -11.18 -10.42
C LEU A 69 0.06 -11.83 -11.60
N VAL A 70 -0.06 -11.12 -12.73
CA VAL A 70 -0.67 -11.66 -13.95
C VAL A 70 0.16 -12.82 -14.53
N THR A 71 1.49 -12.74 -14.49
CA THR A 71 2.36 -13.87 -14.87
C THR A 71 2.10 -15.09 -13.98
N TYR A 72 2.07 -14.94 -12.65
CA TYR A 72 1.77 -16.05 -11.73
C TYR A 72 0.38 -16.67 -11.97
N GLN A 73 -0.64 -15.85 -12.27
CA GLN A 73 -1.98 -16.35 -12.62
C GLN A 73 -1.97 -17.16 -13.93
N ASN A 74 -1.27 -16.67 -14.97
CA ASN A 74 -1.14 -17.39 -16.24
C ASN A 74 -0.21 -18.61 -16.18
N SER A 75 0.64 -18.73 -15.15
CA SER A 75 1.55 -19.87 -14.96
C SER A 75 0.89 -21.14 -14.38
N GLY A 76 -0.41 -21.11 -14.08
CA GLY A 76 -1.25 -22.32 -14.04
C GLY A 76 -1.53 -22.93 -12.66
N HIS A 77 -2.45 -22.33 -11.91
CA HIS A 77 -2.99 -22.90 -10.66
C HIS A 77 -4.54 -22.97 -10.61
N ILE A 78 -5.21 -23.08 -11.77
CA ILE A 78 -6.64 -23.46 -11.83
C ILE A 78 -6.86 -24.46 -12.97
N SER A 79 -6.86 -25.75 -12.65
CA SER A 79 -7.26 -26.84 -13.55
C SER A 79 -7.96 -27.96 -12.77
N ALA A 80 -9.13 -28.38 -13.27
CA ALA A 80 -9.82 -29.62 -12.93
C ALA A 80 -10.06 -29.93 -11.43
N VAL A 81 -11.14 -29.35 -10.87
CA VAL A 81 -11.97 -30.13 -9.92
C VAL A 81 -12.76 -31.14 -10.74
N THR A 82 -12.14 -32.29 -11.02
CA THR A 82 -12.86 -33.45 -11.58
C THR A 82 -13.66 -34.11 -10.46
N ALA A 83 -14.96 -34.33 -10.68
CA ALA A 83 -15.83 -34.94 -9.69
C ALA A 83 -15.42 -36.41 -9.40
N PRO A 84 -15.48 -36.87 -8.14
CA PRO A 84 -15.37 -38.29 -7.84
C PRO A 84 -16.61 -39.03 -8.38
N GLN A 85 -16.41 -39.92 -9.35
CA GLN A 85 -17.37 -40.99 -9.61
C GLN A 85 -16.89 -42.25 -8.87
N GLU A 86 -17.59 -42.61 -7.80
CA GLU A 86 -17.37 -43.89 -7.11
C GLU A 86 -17.98 -45.01 -7.97
N SER A 87 -17.17 -46.04 -8.27
CA SER A 87 -17.60 -47.25 -8.98
C SER A 87 -17.47 -48.46 -8.05
N GLU A 88 -18.59 -49.12 -7.81
CA GLU A 88 -18.79 -50.19 -6.83
C GLU A 88 -18.36 -51.57 -7.36
N VAL A 89 -17.56 -52.33 -6.59
CA VAL A 89 -17.41 -53.79 -6.75
C VAL A 89 -17.28 -54.48 -5.37
N GLU A 90 -18.04 -55.56 -5.23
CA GLU A 90 -18.49 -56.28 -4.03
C GLU A 90 -17.45 -56.97 -3.11
N ARG A 91 -17.95 -57.42 -1.94
CA ARG A 91 -17.31 -58.39 -1.02
C ARG A 91 -17.84 -59.82 -1.24
N PRO A 92 -17.16 -60.85 -0.73
CA PRO A 92 -17.73 -61.61 0.41
C PRO A 92 -16.77 -61.64 1.63
N ARG A 93 -17.22 -61.41 2.89
CA ARG A 93 -17.77 -62.40 3.85
C ARG A 93 -16.81 -63.59 4.11
N SER A 94 -16.45 -63.96 5.34
CA SER A 94 -16.97 -63.71 6.71
C SER A 94 -15.85 -64.07 7.74
N VAL A 95 -15.81 -63.83 9.06
CA VAL A 95 -16.54 -63.14 10.17
C VAL A 95 -15.51 -62.97 11.35
N VAL A 96 -15.72 -62.54 12.61
CA VAL A 96 -16.87 -62.30 13.53
C VAL A 96 -16.49 -61.21 14.59
N ALA A 97 -17.46 -60.84 15.45
CA ALA A 97 -17.32 -60.24 16.80
C ALA A 97 -16.86 -58.77 16.96
N GLU A 98 -17.56 -58.06 17.86
CA GLU A 98 -17.27 -56.71 18.37
C GLU A 98 -16.09 -56.68 19.39
N GLU A 99 -15.57 -55.55 19.90
CA GLU A 99 -16.09 -54.17 19.99
C GLU A 99 -14.95 -53.09 19.95
N SER A 100 -15.33 -51.81 19.88
CA SER A 100 -14.47 -50.61 19.81
C SER A 100 -13.35 -50.55 20.88
N THR A 101 -12.19 -49.94 20.66
CA THR A 101 -11.99 -48.53 20.22
C THR A 101 -10.59 -48.30 19.62
N THR A 102 -10.42 -47.26 18.80
CA THR A 102 -9.50 -47.28 17.65
C THR A 102 -8.46 -46.14 17.61
N GLN A 103 -7.17 -46.51 17.63
CA GLN A 103 -5.99 -45.83 17.01
C GLN A 103 -5.61 -44.42 17.53
N ALA A 104 -4.35 -43.99 17.66
CA ALA A 104 -3.06 -44.16 16.94
C ALA A 104 -2.72 -42.97 16.00
N GLN A 105 -1.42 -42.73 15.79
CA GLN A 105 -0.88 -41.44 15.34
C GLN A 105 -1.03 -41.19 13.83
N PRO A 106 -1.37 -39.95 13.40
CA PRO A 106 -1.28 -39.54 12.00
C PRO A 106 0.16 -39.18 11.60
N GLN A 107 0.59 -39.58 10.41
CA GLN A 107 1.84 -39.13 9.80
C GLN A 107 1.65 -37.73 9.19
N ALA A 108 2.60 -36.82 9.37
CA ALA A 108 2.50 -35.45 8.90
C ALA A 108 2.66 -35.35 7.38
N ALA A 109 1.67 -34.75 6.70
CA ALA A 109 1.72 -34.53 5.25
C ALA A 109 2.77 -33.47 4.87
N VAL A 110 3.41 -33.65 3.72
CA VAL A 110 4.29 -32.64 3.11
C VAL A 110 3.41 -31.54 2.51
N VAL A 111 3.06 -30.53 3.32
CA VAL A 111 2.35 -29.34 2.86
C VAL A 111 3.31 -28.46 2.05
N ASN A 112 2.86 -28.00 0.88
CA ASN A 112 3.69 -27.27 -0.09
C ASN A 112 4.38 -26.05 0.57
N SER A 113 5.71 -25.99 0.49
CA SER A 113 6.50 -24.89 1.07
C SER A 113 6.03 -23.52 0.57
N VAL A 114 5.77 -23.42 -0.74
CA VAL A 114 5.28 -22.21 -1.44
C VAL A 114 3.95 -21.71 -0.88
N ASP A 115 3.00 -22.59 -0.57
CA ASP A 115 1.72 -22.19 0.04
C ASP A 115 1.97 -21.58 1.43
N THR A 116 2.88 -22.17 2.22
CA THR A 116 3.25 -21.59 3.52
C THR A 116 3.95 -20.24 3.40
N GLU A 117 4.75 -20.02 2.36
CA GLU A 117 5.43 -18.74 2.12
C GLU A 117 4.47 -17.66 1.61
N LEU A 118 3.53 -18.02 0.73
CA LEU A 118 2.48 -17.13 0.27
C LEU A 118 1.59 -16.68 1.45
N LEU A 119 1.16 -17.63 2.28
CA LEU A 119 0.37 -17.33 3.50
C LEU A 119 1.15 -16.42 4.47
N LYS A 120 2.43 -16.70 4.74
CA LYS A 120 3.29 -15.82 5.57
C LYS A 120 3.43 -14.41 4.97
N ARG A 121 3.60 -14.31 3.64
CA ARG A 121 3.77 -13.02 2.95
C ARG A 121 2.48 -12.20 2.95
N VAL A 122 1.33 -12.83 2.75
CA VAL A 122 0.00 -12.20 2.88
C VAL A 122 -0.23 -11.73 4.31
N ALA A 123 -0.01 -12.58 5.32
CA ALA A 123 -0.18 -12.19 6.73
C ALA A 123 0.72 -11.01 7.13
N ASN A 124 1.98 -10.97 6.68
CA ASN A 124 2.87 -9.83 6.91
C ASN A 124 2.40 -8.54 6.19
N LEU A 125 1.81 -8.66 5.00
CA LEU A 125 1.20 -7.54 4.29
C LEU A 125 -0.07 -7.02 4.98
N GLU A 126 -0.93 -7.92 5.46
CA GLU A 126 -2.11 -7.55 6.27
C GLU A 126 -1.69 -6.84 7.56
N LEU A 127 -0.62 -7.29 8.21
CA LEU A 127 -0.10 -6.65 9.41
C LEU A 127 0.57 -5.29 9.12
N ALA A 128 1.19 -5.11 7.95
CA ALA A 128 1.74 -3.82 7.52
C ALA A 128 0.64 -2.81 7.09
N VAL A 129 -0.46 -3.27 6.47
CA VAL A 129 -1.52 -2.42 5.91
C VAL A 129 -2.65 -2.14 6.91
N PHE A 130 -2.96 -3.07 7.81
CA PHE A 130 -4.05 -2.96 8.79
C PHE A 130 -3.57 -2.96 10.26
N GLY A 131 -2.32 -3.36 10.53
CA GLY A 131 -1.82 -3.71 11.87
C GLY A 131 -1.21 -2.58 12.70
N ARG A 132 -1.88 -1.42 12.80
CA ARG A 132 -1.64 -0.50 13.94
C ARG A 132 -2.87 0.21 14.51
N GLU A 133 -4.05 0.13 13.88
CA GLU A 133 -5.24 0.91 14.33
C GLU A 133 -6.41 0.08 14.88
N ARG A 134 -6.24 -1.23 15.10
CA ARG A 134 -7.28 -2.11 15.70
C ARG A 134 -7.04 -2.50 17.15
N SER A 135 -5.80 -2.43 17.64
CA SER A 135 -5.43 -2.89 18.99
C SER A 135 -5.85 -1.90 20.09
N ASP A 136 -5.58 -0.60 19.91
CA ASP A 136 -5.68 0.40 20.99
C ASP A 136 -7.13 0.80 21.35
N LYS A 137 -8.09 0.54 20.45
CA LYS A 137 -9.51 0.92 20.65
C LYS A 137 -10.29 -0.02 21.57
N ASN A 138 -9.69 -1.09 22.11
CA ASN A 138 -10.35 -2.06 22.99
C ASN A 138 -9.78 -2.15 24.42
N GLN A 139 -9.02 -1.14 24.88
CA GLN A 139 -8.61 -1.03 26.30
C GLN A 139 -8.99 0.29 26.99
N SER A 140 -9.56 1.26 26.26
CA SER A 140 -10.04 2.54 26.85
C SER A 140 -11.54 2.48 27.17
N GLY A 141 -11.92 1.54 28.05
CA GLY A 141 -13.32 1.25 28.41
C GLY A 141 -13.54 1.05 29.91
N THR A 142 -13.92 2.13 30.60
CA THR A 142 -14.56 2.14 31.94
C THR A 142 -13.99 1.19 33.01
N ASN A 143 -12.92 1.63 33.70
CA ASN A 143 -12.86 1.42 35.16
C ASN A 143 -12.11 2.57 35.87
N ARG A 144 -12.88 3.49 36.46
CA ARG A 144 -12.43 4.40 37.53
C ARG A 144 -13.53 4.45 38.58
N ASN A 145 -13.33 3.75 39.68
CA ASN A 145 -14.19 3.86 40.86
C ASN A 145 -13.31 3.92 42.12
N ARG A 146 -12.67 5.09 42.32
CA ARG A 146 -12.05 5.60 43.53
C ARG A 146 -11.69 7.07 43.32
#